data_AF-A0A1Y6M2Z3-F1
#
_entry.id   AF-A0A1Y6M2Z3-F1
#
_cell.length_a   1.000
_cell.length_b   1.000
_cell.length_c   1.000
_cell.angle_alpha   90.00
_cell.angle_beta   90.00
_cell.angle_gamma   90.00
#
_symmetry.space_group_name_H-M   'P 1'
#
loop_
_entity.id
_entity.type
_entity.pdbx_description
1 polymer ?
#
loop_
_entity_poly.entity_id
_entity_poly.type
_entity_poly.pdbx_seq_one_letter_code
_entity_poly.pdbx_strand_id
1 'polypeptide(L)'
;MTDEMYKKLRKCLLLARPLLKTGIENVESCDRSGPHAISPNKPIKGFETRHESNKFRLEPYQRDAVGRYKHLVDNYKGLIIADKPGLGKTAVVVAHLQLEINAARVAGRRPFYAVFAPSALIPHWMKEFKRSSLLVGEYTNREHLSAEQLCARFDVIFVPLSQLSTQYQALLTQFINWHAIREDRKAELDALRARAGGPVVEDLGRLSLPLFSIQYTEVIIDEAQAIKNDETILARAMRSLRTTARVAITGIPMHRSCPERSH
;
A
#
# COMPACT_ATOMS: atom_id res chain seq x y z
N MET A 1 -4.95 13.96 18.09
CA MET A 1 -5.82 13.93 16.88
C MET A 1 -6.74 15.14 16.90
N THR A 2 -6.74 15.99 15.88
CA THR A 2 -7.55 17.24 15.84
C THR A 2 -9.05 16.96 15.62
N ASP A 3 -9.94 17.80 16.15
CA ASP A 3 -11.41 17.69 16.03
C ASP A 3 -11.89 17.63 14.56
N GLU A 4 -11.19 18.32 13.67
CA GLU A 4 -11.45 18.28 12.22
C GLU A 4 -11.19 16.89 11.62
N MET A 5 -10.15 16.19 12.09
CA MET A 5 -9.82 14.85 11.63
C MET A 5 -10.88 13.84 12.09
N TYR A 6 -11.39 13.97 13.31
CA TYR A 6 -12.50 13.14 13.81
C TYR A 6 -13.79 13.36 13.02
N LYS A 7 -14.13 14.61 12.70
CA LYS A 7 -15.30 14.93 11.85
C LYS A 7 -15.17 14.32 10.45
N LYS A 8 -13.99 14.43 9.82
CA LYS A 8 -13.69 13.79 8.52
C LYS A 8 -13.79 12.27 8.60
N LEU A 9 -13.18 11.66 9.61
CA LEU A 9 -13.23 10.20 9.81
C LEU A 9 -14.66 9.70 10.02
N ARG A 10 -15.44 10.36 10.89
CA ARG A 10 -16.84 10.01 11.15
C ARG A 10 -17.69 10.11 9.87
N LYS A 11 -17.50 11.16 9.07
CA LYS A 11 -18.18 11.31 7.77
C LYS A 11 -17.82 10.16 6.82
N CYS A 12 -16.54 9.82 6.70
CA CYS A 12 -16.10 8.68 5.88
C CYS A 12 -16.71 7.36 6.35
N LEU A 13 -16.74 7.10 7.67
CA LEU A 13 -17.33 5.87 8.23
C LEU A 13 -18.84 5.78 7.96
N LEU A 14 -19.58 6.89 8.07
CA LEU A 14 -21.01 6.91 7.77
C LEU A 14 -21.28 6.62 6.29
N LEU A 15 -20.47 7.18 5.39
CA LEU A 15 -20.60 6.95 3.95
C LEU A 15 -20.16 5.54 3.53
N ALA A 16 -19.19 4.95 4.24
CA ALA A 16 -18.71 3.60 3.98
C ALA A 16 -19.63 2.50 4.56
N ARG A 17 -20.51 2.83 5.52
CA ARG A 17 -21.37 1.84 6.20
C ARG A 17 -22.24 0.99 5.26
N PRO A 18 -22.92 1.55 4.25
CA PRO A 18 -23.67 0.74 3.28
C PRO A 18 -22.75 -0.23 2.50
N LEU A 19 -21.57 0.23 2.08
CA LEU A 19 -20.60 -0.57 1.33
C LEU A 19 -20.05 -1.74 2.16
N LEU A 20 -19.85 -1.53 3.46
CA LEU A 20 -19.47 -2.59 4.40
C LEU A 20 -20.57 -3.63 4.52
N LYS A 21 -21.83 -3.21 4.70
CA LYS A 21 -22.98 -4.11 4.81
C LYS A 21 -23.13 -4.98 3.56
N THR A 22 -23.12 -4.36 2.39
CA THR A 22 -23.19 -5.05 1.10
C THR A 22 -22.00 -6.00 0.89
N GLY A 23 -20.80 -5.60 1.31
CA GLY A 23 -19.63 -6.46 1.23
C GLY A 23 -19.77 -7.73 2.08
N ILE A 24 -20.31 -7.63 3.29
CA ILE A 24 -20.57 -8.78 4.18
C ILE A 24 -21.63 -9.69 3.55
N GLU A 25 -22.77 -9.12 3.14
CA GLU A 25 -23.87 -9.86 2.51
C GLU A 25 -23.38 -10.64 1.29
N ASN A 26 -22.58 -10.01 0.41
CA ASN A 26 -22.04 -10.65 -0.80
C ASN A 26 -21.04 -11.78 -0.52
N VAL A 27 -20.24 -11.65 0.54
CA VAL A 27 -19.30 -12.71 0.94
C VAL A 27 -20.07 -13.91 1.51
N GLU A 28 -21.16 -13.68 2.22
CA GLU A 28 -22.01 -14.74 2.78
C GLU A 28 -22.87 -15.44 1.72
N SER A 29 -23.42 -14.69 0.76
CA SER A 29 -24.24 -15.24 -0.32
C SER A 29 -23.44 -15.73 -1.53
N CYS A 30 -22.14 -15.41 -1.61
CA CYS A 30 -21.28 -15.64 -2.78
C CYS A 30 -21.83 -15.07 -4.10
N ASP A 31 -22.62 -13.99 -4.05
CA ASP A 31 -23.27 -13.38 -5.22
C ASP A 31 -22.58 -12.10 -5.74
N ARG A 32 -23.20 -11.40 -6.71
CA ARG A 32 -22.75 -10.08 -7.21
C ARG A 32 -23.81 -8.99 -7.06
N SER A 33 -24.36 -8.80 -5.88
CA SER A 33 -25.49 -7.89 -5.69
C SER A 33 -25.12 -6.41 -5.43
N GLY A 34 -23.83 -6.06 -5.31
CA GLY A 34 -23.42 -4.70 -4.95
C GLY A 34 -23.60 -3.64 -6.05
N PRO A 35 -23.89 -2.37 -5.69
CA PRO A 35 -24.15 -1.29 -6.66
C PRO A 35 -22.92 -0.89 -7.48
N HIS A 36 -21.73 -1.33 -7.07
CA HIS A 36 -20.47 -1.09 -7.78
C HIS A 36 -19.90 -2.36 -8.40
N ALA A 37 -20.65 -3.46 -8.39
CA ALA A 37 -20.14 -4.76 -8.81
C ALA A 37 -19.72 -4.76 -10.28
N ILE A 38 -18.56 -5.37 -10.56
CA ILE A 38 -18.18 -5.67 -11.94
C ILE A 38 -19.02 -6.86 -12.43
N SER A 39 -19.57 -6.71 -13.64
CA SER A 39 -20.47 -7.68 -14.26
C SER A 39 -20.00 -9.16 -14.13
N PRO A 40 -20.91 -10.08 -13.73
CA PRO A 40 -20.77 -11.56 -13.75
C PRO A 40 -19.89 -12.13 -14.85
N ASN A 41 -20.18 -11.67 -16.06
CA ASN A 41 -19.71 -12.32 -17.27
C ASN A 41 -18.62 -11.55 -18.00
N LYS A 42 -18.29 -10.34 -17.54
CA LYS A 42 -17.21 -9.54 -18.12
C LYS A 42 -15.87 -9.97 -17.53
N PRO A 43 -14.97 -10.60 -18.30
CA PRO A 43 -13.67 -10.95 -17.79
C PRO A 43 -12.79 -9.72 -17.60
N ILE A 44 -11.89 -9.76 -16.62
CA ILE A 44 -10.87 -8.72 -16.42
C ILE A 44 -9.76 -8.92 -17.45
N LYS A 45 -9.77 -8.07 -18.47
CA LYS A 45 -8.82 -8.12 -19.59
C LYS A 45 -7.38 -8.09 -19.08
N GLY A 46 -6.59 -9.08 -19.49
CA GLY A 46 -5.17 -9.20 -19.13
C GLY A 46 -4.90 -9.89 -17.77
N PHE A 47 -5.94 -10.22 -17.01
CA PHE A 47 -5.82 -10.99 -15.76
C PHE A 47 -6.52 -12.35 -15.85
N GLU A 48 -7.79 -12.39 -16.28
CA GLU A 48 -8.56 -13.65 -16.39
C GLU A 48 -8.50 -14.30 -17.79
N THR A 49 -7.99 -13.56 -18.79
CA THR A 49 -8.01 -13.98 -20.21
C THR A 49 -6.66 -14.50 -20.71
N ARG A 50 -5.69 -14.76 -19.83
CA ARG A 50 -4.28 -14.96 -20.22
C ARG A 50 -3.91 -16.40 -20.60
N HIS A 51 -4.68 -17.41 -20.19
CA HIS A 51 -4.38 -18.82 -20.49
C HIS A 51 -5.62 -19.58 -20.96
N GLU A 52 -5.57 -20.10 -22.19
CA GLU A 52 -6.64 -20.90 -22.80
C GLU A 52 -6.83 -22.26 -22.10
N SER A 53 -5.78 -22.80 -21.47
CA SER A 53 -5.78 -24.12 -20.83
C SER A 53 -6.04 -24.11 -19.31
N ASN A 54 -6.00 -22.95 -18.65
CA ASN A 54 -6.31 -22.84 -17.22
C ASN A 54 -6.87 -21.44 -16.92
N LYS A 55 -8.17 -21.26 -17.16
CA LYS A 55 -8.86 -19.97 -16.97
C LYS A 55 -9.05 -19.69 -15.49
N PHE A 56 -8.07 -19.06 -14.85
CA PHE A 56 -8.29 -18.44 -13.54
C PHE A 56 -9.35 -17.35 -13.69
N ARG A 57 -10.48 -17.51 -12.99
CA ARG A 57 -11.59 -16.56 -12.99
C ARG A 57 -11.85 -16.16 -11.54
N LEU A 58 -11.93 -14.86 -11.29
CA LEU A 58 -12.34 -14.34 -10.00
C LEU A 58 -13.78 -14.78 -9.71
N GLU A 59 -13.97 -15.16 -8.45
CA GLU A 59 -15.29 -15.50 -7.93
C GLU A 59 -16.22 -14.29 -7.94
N PRO A 60 -17.54 -14.52 -7.88
CA PRO A 60 -18.50 -13.45 -7.93
C PRO A 60 -18.28 -12.33 -6.90
N TYR A 61 -18.14 -12.70 -5.64
CA TYR A 61 -17.87 -11.76 -4.54
C TYR A 61 -16.53 -11.01 -4.71
N GLN A 62 -15.52 -11.65 -5.33
CA GLN A 62 -14.21 -11.01 -5.57
C GLN A 62 -14.33 -9.89 -6.60
N ARG A 63 -15.15 -10.06 -7.65
CA ARG A 63 -15.35 -9.01 -8.65
C ARG A 63 -16.23 -7.89 -8.18
N ASP A 64 -17.20 -8.18 -7.31
CA ASP A 64 -17.87 -7.14 -6.54
C ASP A 64 -16.86 -6.36 -5.69
N ALA A 65 -15.96 -7.06 -4.99
CA ALA A 65 -14.92 -6.43 -4.19
C ALA A 65 -13.98 -5.53 -5.03
N VAL A 66 -13.61 -5.91 -6.26
CA VAL A 66 -12.83 -5.04 -7.18
C VAL A 66 -13.59 -3.74 -7.48
N GLY A 67 -14.89 -3.82 -7.71
CA GLY A 67 -15.73 -2.66 -7.97
C GLY A 67 -15.86 -1.73 -6.76
N ARG A 68 -16.08 -2.30 -5.57
CA ARG A 68 -16.09 -1.56 -4.29
C ARG A 68 -14.73 -0.94 -3.99
N TYR A 69 -13.64 -1.64 -4.26
CA TYR A 69 -12.27 -1.13 -4.12
C TYR A 69 -12.11 0.17 -4.90
N LYS A 70 -12.45 0.15 -6.20
CA LYS A 70 -12.38 1.33 -7.06
C LYS A 70 -13.21 2.48 -6.50
N HIS A 71 -14.47 2.21 -6.16
CA HIS A 71 -15.35 3.24 -5.60
C HIS A 71 -14.76 3.87 -4.33
N LEU A 72 -14.20 3.06 -3.43
CA LEU A 72 -13.65 3.54 -2.17
C LEU A 72 -12.38 4.38 -2.38
N VAL A 73 -11.48 3.95 -3.26
CA VAL A 73 -10.28 4.70 -3.62
C VAL A 73 -10.61 6.01 -4.34
N ASP A 74 -11.56 6.00 -5.27
CA ASP A 74 -11.93 7.19 -6.05
C ASP A 74 -12.56 8.28 -5.16
N ASN A 75 -13.40 7.89 -4.20
CA ASN A 75 -14.15 8.83 -3.36
C ASN A 75 -13.48 9.19 -2.04
N TYR A 76 -12.77 8.25 -1.40
CA TYR A 76 -12.21 8.43 -0.05
C TYR A 76 -10.69 8.42 -0.01
N LYS A 77 -10.02 8.09 -1.13
CA LYS A 77 -8.55 8.01 -1.19
C LYS A 77 -7.96 7.04 -0.15
N GLY A 78 -8.75 6.07 0.28
CA GLY A 78 -8.44 5.18 1.39
C GLY A 78 -9.30 3.93 1.40
N LEU A 79 -8.70 2.79 1.76
CA LEU A 79 -9.40 1.50 1.90
C LEU A 79 -8.75 0.63 2.99
N ILE A 80 -9.56 -0.08 3.76
CA ILE A 80 -9.11 -1.17 4.62
C ILE A 80 -9.77 -2.47 4.14
N ILE A 81 -8.97 -3.47 3.84
CA ILE A 81 -9.39 -4.82 3.47
C ILE A 81 -9.07 -5.74 4.65
N ALA A 82 -10.12 -6.13 5.39
CA ALA A 82 -10.00 -6.92 6.61
C ALA A 82 -10.73 -8.27 6.52
N ASP A 83 -10.91 -8.80 5.31
CA ASP A 83 -11.64 -10.05 5.08
C ASP A 83 -10.95 -11.24 5.76
N LYS A 84 -11.66 -12.36 5.92
CA LYS A 84 -11.07 -13.62 6.42
C LYS A 84 -9.89 -14.10 5.54
N PRO A 85 -8.80 -14.64 6.10
CA PRO A 85 -7.74 -15.29 5.33
C PRO A 85 -8.30 -16.32 4.34
N GLY A 86 -7.69 -16.43 3.16
CA GLY A 86 -8.13 -17.38 2.12
C GLY A 86 -9.17 -16.85 1.11
N LEU A 87 -9.83 -15.71 1.35
CA LEU A 87 -10.83 -15.13 0.43
C LEU A 87 -10.25 -14.47 -0.85
N GLY A 88 -8.94 -14.59 -1.09
CA GLY A 88 -8.31 -14.07 -2.31
C GLY A 88 -8.17 -12.54 -2.38
N LYS A 89 -7.98 -11.88 -1.24
CA LYS A 89 -7.73 -10.41 -1.15
C LYS A 89 -6.64 -9.93 -2.11
N THR A 90 -5.53 -10.67 -2.21
CA THR A 90 -4.44 -10.37 -3.14
C THR A 90 -4.93 -10.34 -4.58
N ALA A 91 -5.72 -11.31 -5.01
CA ALA A 91 -6.25 -11.37 -6.37
C ALA A 91 -7.18 -10.19 -6.69
N VAL A 92 -7.98 -9.74 -5.72
CA VAL A 92 -8.80 -8.52 -5.83
C VAL A 92 -7.93 -7.29 -6.07
N VAL A 93 -6.84 -7.13 -5.30
CA VAL A 93 -5.90 -6.00 -5.45
C VAL A 93 -5.22 -6.04 -6.82
N VAL A 94 -4.67 -7.19 -7.23
CA VAL A 94 -3.99 -7.33 -8.54
C VAL A 94 -4.95 -7.00 -9.69
N ALA A 95 -6.18 -7.50 -9.61
CA ALA A 95 -7.21 -7.25 -10.61
C ALA A 95 -7.60 -5.77 -10.69
N HIS A 96 -7.74 -5.10 -9.54
CA HIS A 96 -8.00 -3.66 -9.49
C HIS A 96 -6.87 -2.86 -10.14
N LEU A 97 -5.63 -3.11 -9.72
CA LEU A 97 -4.45 -2.42 -10.26
C LEU A 97 -4.29 -2.64 -11.78
N GLN A 98 -4.56 -3.86 -12.26
CA GLN A 98 -4.51 -4.17 -13.68
C GLN A 98 -5.50 -3.31 -14.49
N LEU A 99 -6.71 -3.11 -13.98
CA LEU A 99 -7.73 -2.27 -14.63
C LEU A 99 -7.30 -0.79 -14.65
N GLU A 100 -6.85 -0.27 -13.51
CA GLU A 100 -6.46 1.15 -13.39
C GLU A 100 -5.21 1.47 -14.22
N ILE A 101 -4.19 0.60 -14.21
CA ILE A 101 -2.96 0.79 -15.01
C ILE A 101 -3.30 0.73 -16.50
N ASN A 102 -4.13 -0.23 -16.94
CA ASN A 102 -4.52 -0.32 -18.34
C ASN A 102 -5.31 0.92 -18.78
N ALA A 103 -6.27 1.38 -17.98
CA ALA A 103 -7.04 2.58 -18.28
C ALA A 103 -6.15 3.83 -18.34
N ALA A 104 -5.18 3.95 -17.43
CA ALA A 104 -4.23 5.06 -17.44
C ALA A 104 -3.31 5.04 -18.66
N ARG A 105 -2.82 3.86 -19.08
CA ARG A 105 -2.00 3.70 -20.28
C ARG A 105 -2.74 4.13 -21.55
N VAL A 106 -4.01 3.76 -21.68
CA VAL A 106 -4.87 4.22 -22.80
C VAL A 106 -4.99 5.74 -22.81
N ALA A 107 -5.00 6.37 -21.63
CA ALA A 107 -5.02 7.83 -21.48
C ALA A 107 -3.63 8.50 -21.55
N GLY A 108 -2.58 7.79 -21.98
CA GLY A 108 -1.22 8.32 -22.08
C GLY A 108 -0.53 8.61 -20.74
N ARG A 109 -1.07 8.09 -19.63
CA ARG A 109 -0.53 8.25 -18.28
C ARG A 109 0.23 7.00 -17.83
N ARG A 110 1.20 7.21 -16.94
CA ARG A 110 2.00 6.13 -16.34
C ARG A 110 1.94 6.20 -14.81
N PRO A 111 0.85 5.67 -14.19
CA PRO A 111 0.74 5.64 -12.74
C PRO A 111 1.75 4.66 -12.16
N PHE A 112 2.15 4.89 -10.91
CA PHE A 112 3.11 4.05 -10.21
C PHE A 112 2.57 3.66 -8.84
N TYR A 113 2.70 2.39 -8.50
CA TYR A 113 2.10 1.78 -7.31
C TYR A 113 3.17 1.09 -6.46
N ALA A 114 2.94 1.03 -5.15
CA ALA A 114 3.80 0.26 -4.25
C ALA A 114 2.99 -0.64 -3.33
N VAL A 115 3.48 -1.87 -3.16
CA VAL A 115 3.00 -2.83 -2.17
C VAL A 115 4.07 -3.04 -1.12
N PHE A 116 3.77 -2.64 0.10
CA PHE A 116 4.61 -2.82 1.28
C PHE A 116 4.17 -4.06 2.02
N ALA A 117 5.03 -5.06 2.12
CA ALA A 117 4.69 -6.34 2.73
C ALA A 117 5.87 -6.89 3.54
N PRO A 118 5.63 -7.79 4.52
CA PRO A 118 6.69 -8.60 5.09
C PRO A 118 7.47 -9.32 4.00
N SER A 119 8.80 -9.42 4.13
CA SER A 119 9.66 -10.04 3.11
C SER A 119 9.20 -11.46 2.72
N ALA A 120 8.68 -12.22 3.68
CA ALA A 120 8.16 -13.56 3.47
C ALA A 120 6.93 -13.62 2.55
N LEU A 121 6.15 -12.54 2.43
CA LEU A 121 4.93 -12.48 1.62
C LEU A 121 5.19 -11.97 0.20
N ILE A 122 6.31 -11.28 -0.06
CA ILE A 122 6.64 -10.73 -1.38
C ILE A 122 6.65 -11.81 -2.48
N PRO A 123 7.26 -13.00 -2.29
CA PRO A 123 7.22 -14.05 -3.31
C PRO A 123 5.79 -14.50 -3.68
N HIS A 124 4.89 -14.53 -2.69
CA HIS A 124 3.47 -14.85 -2.92
C HIS A 124 2.78 -13.77 -3.74
N TRP A 125 2.99 -12.49 -3.39
CA TRP A 125 2.50 -11.36 -4.17
C TRP A 125 3.01 -11.40 -5.62
N MET A 126 4.30 -11.59 -5.83
CA MET A 126 4.89 -11.69 -7.17
C MET A 126 4.29 -12.85 -7.96
N LYS A 127 4.04 -14.00 -7.33
CA LYS A 127 3.38 -15.15 -7.97
C LYS A 127 1.95 -14.81 -8.43
N GLU A 128 1.18 -14.10 -7.63
CA GLU A 128 -0.16 -13.64 -8.02
C GLU A 128 -0.11 -12.65 -9.19
N PHE A 129 0.87 -11.73 -9.19
CA PHE A 129 1.08 -10.78 -10.29
C PHE A 129 1.55 -11.43 -11.59
N LYS A 130 2.12 -12.65 -11.57
CA LYS A 130 2.39 -13.41 -12.81
C LYS A 130 1.12 -13.67 -13.63
N ARG A 131 -0.07 -13.61 -13.03
CA ARG A 131 -1.34 -13.71 -13.75
C ARG A 131 -1.71 -12.44 -14.50
N SER A 132 -1.10 -11.31 -14.14
CA SER A 132 -1.31 -9.99 -14.76
C SER A 132 -0.27 -9.68 -15.84
N SER A 133 -0.60 -8.76 -16.73
CA SER A 133 0.32 -8.19 -17.73
C SER A 133 1.20 -7.05 -17.19
N LEU A 134 1.17 -6.80 -15.88
CA LEU A 134 1.86 -5.68 -15.25
C LEU A 134 3.36 -5.96 -15.10
N LEU A 135 4.16 -4.91 -15.23
CA LEU A 135 5.58 -4.92 -14.94
C LEU A 135 5.76 -4.75 -13.44
N VAL A 136 6.31 -5.75 -12.78
CA VAL A 136 6.52 -5.73 -11.34
C VAL A 136 7.97 -6.02 -10.97
N GLY A 137 8.42 -5.42 -9.88
CA GLY A 137 9.77 -5.61 -9.35
C GLY A 137 9.80 -5.61 -7.84
N GLU A 138 10.86 -6.17 -7.26
CA GLU A 138 11.15 -6.05 -5.84
C GLU A 138 12.20 -4.95 -5.63
N TYR A 139 11.96 -4.07 -4.67
CA TYR A 139 12.92 -3.06 -4.28
C TYR A 139 14.05 -3.69 -3.47
N THR A 140 15.27 -3.56 -3.97
CA THR A 140 16.49 -4.03 -3.32
C THR A 140 17.53 -2.92 -3.26
N ASN A 141 18.27 -2.86 -2.15
CA ASN A 141 19.38 -1.91 -2.02
C ASN A 141 20.57 -2.27 -2.93
N ARG A 142 20.62 -3.47 -3.52
CA ARG A 142 21.75 -3.91 -4.34
C ARG A 142 21.83 -3.19 -5.69
N GLU A 143 20.69 -2.88 -6.30
CA GLU A 143 20.65 -2.27 -7.64
C GLU A 143 20.72 -0.74 -7.61
N HIS A 144 20.64 -0.11 -6.43
CA HIS A 144 20.71 1.36 -6.23
C HIS A 144 19.91 2.18 -7.27
N LEU A 145 18.72 1.70 -7.63
CA LEU A 145 17.89 2.37 -8.64
C LEU A 145 17.35 3.70 -8.13
N SER A 146 17.46 4.74 -8.95
CA SER A 146 16.80 6.04 -8.76
C SER A 146 15.28 5.92 -8.86
N ALA A 147 14.57 6.95 -8.38
CA ALA A 147 13.11 7.03 -8.49
C ALA A 147 12.64 6.96 -9.95
N GLU A 148 13.34 7.66 -10.84
CA GLU A 148 13.06 7.72 -12.27
C GLU A 148 13.22 6.34 -12.91
N GLN A 149 14.29 5.61 -12.57
CA GLN A 149 14.52 4.26 -13.07
C GLN A 149 13.47 3.26 -12.58
N LEU A 150 13.04 3.36 -11.32
CA LEU A 150 11.97 2.53 -10.78
C LEU A 150 10.65 2.74 -11.54
N CYS A 151 10.23 4.01 -11.70
CA CYS A 151 9.02 4.36 -12.45
C CYS A 151 9.12 4.05 -13.95
N ALA A 152 10.33 4.08 -14.53
CA ALA A 152 10.56 3.73 -15.92
C ALA A 152 10.55 2.22 -16.17
N ARG A 153 10.87 1.39 -15.16
CA ARG A 153 11.00 -0.07 -15.31
C ARG A 153 9.76 -0.84 -14.86
N PHE A 154 9.03 -0.35 -13.86
CA PHE A 154 7.93 -1.08 -13.24
C PHE A 154 6.64 -0.25 -13.21
N ASP A 155 5.50 -0.94 -13.18
CA ASP A 155 4.20 -0.35 -12.84
C ASP A 155 3.95 -0.45 -11.34
N VAL A 156 4.37 -1.56 -10.73
CA VAL A 156 4.21 -1.85 -9.30
C VAL A 156 5.55 -2.29 -8.71
N ILE A 157 5.93 -1.70 -7.59
CA ILE A 157 7.12 -2.12 -6.83
C ILE A 157 6.72 -2.77 -5.50
N PHE A 158 7.31 -3.92 -5.19
CA PHE A 158 7.22 -4.55 -3.88
C PHE A 158 8.34 -4.03 -2.99
N VAL A 159 7.99 -3.58 -1.80
CA VAL A 159 8.97 -3.05 -0.84
C VAL A 159 8.83 -3.81 0.48
N PRO A 160 9.89 -4.48 0.97
CA PRO A 160 9.87 -5.05 2.30
C PRO A 160 9.62 -3.97 3.37
N LEU A 161 8.77 -4.24 4.36
CA LEU A 161 8.51 -3.32 5.48
C LEU A 161 9.79 -2.90 6.22
N SER A 162 10.76 -3.83 6.33
CA SER A 162 12.07 -3.55 6.89
C SER A 162 12.86 -2.53 6.07
N GLN A 163 12.82 -2.62 4.73
CA GLN A 163 13.50 -1.68 3.84
C GLN A 163 12.94 -0.27 3.95
N LEU A 164 11.60 -0.14 4.03
CA LEU A 164 10.97 1.15 4.26
C LEU A 164 11.42 1.76 5.60
N SER A 165 11.46 0.96 6.66
CA SER A 165 11.89 1.41 7.99
C SER A 165 13.34 1.89 7.99
N THR A 166 14.25 1.14 7.37
CA THR A 166 15.66 1.49 7.22
C THR A 166 15.85 2.78 6.45
N GLN A 167 15.17 2.95 5.31
CA GLN A 167 15.27 4.19 4.54
C GLN A 167 14.69 5.40 5.27
N TYR A 168 13.61 5.21 6.02
CA TYR A 168 13.05 6.29 6.82
C TYR A 168 13.96 6.70 7.98
N GLN A 169 14.64 5.74 8.61
CA GLN A 169 15.66 6.05 9.62
C GLN A 169 16.82 6.84 9.00
N ALA A 170 17.27 6.47 7.79
CA ALA A 170 18.27 7.23 7.06
C ALA A 170 17.78 8.66 6.77
N LEU A 171 16.53 8.82 6.33
CA LEU A 171 15.91 10.14 6.10
C LEU A 171 15.88 10.99 7.37
N LEU A 172 15.44 10.42 8.49
CA LEU A 172 15.39 11.12 9.77
C LEU A 172 16.79 11.52 10.25
N THR A 173 17.76 10.63 10.09
CA THR A 173 19.16 10.90 10.45
C THR A 173 19.71 12.06 9.61
N GLN A 174 19.42 12.10 8.30
CA GLN A 174 19.76 13.24 7.45
C GLN A 174 19.13 14.53 7.95
N PHE A 175 17.84 14.49 8.26
CA PHE A 175 17.11 15.68 8.72
C PHE A 175 17.70 16.23 10.03
N ILE A 176 18.00 15.35 11.00
CA ILE A 176 18.63 15.72 12.27
C ILE A 176 20.02 16.32 12.03
N ASN A 177 20.85 15.65 11.20
CA ASN A 177 22.19 16.13 10.89
C ASN A 177 22.17 17.51 10.23
N TRP A 178 21.25 17.72 9.27
CA TRP A 178 21.07 19.00 8.59
C TRP A 178 20.70 20.12 9.56
N HIS A 179 19.75 19.86 10.47
CA HIS A 179 19.36 20.81 11.51
C HIS A 179 20.52 21.14 12.45
N ALA A 180 21.24 20.14 12.95
CA ALA A 180 22.37 20.34 13.85
C ALA A 180 23.49 21.18 13.21
N ILE A 181 23.79 20.97 11.92
CA ILE A 181 24.77 21.78 11.19
C ILE A 181 24.27 23.22 11.04
N ARG A 182 23.00 23.40 10.67
CA ARG A 182 22.39 24.73 10.50
C ARG A 182 22.33 25.54 11.80
N GLU A 183 22.23 24.87 12.94
CA GLU A 183 22.17 25.47 14.28
C GLU A 183 23.54 25.54 14.99
N ASP A 184 24.64 25.29 14.26
CA ASP A 184 26.03 25.30 14.78
C ASP A 184 26.29 24.31 15.94
N ARG A 185 25.53 23.20 15.97
CA ARG A 185 25.65 22.11 16.97
C ARG A 185 26.53 20.96 16.50
N LYS A 186 27.47 21.21 15.58
CA LYS A 186 28.28 20.18 14.92
C LYS A 186 29.13 19.36 15.90
N ALA A 187 29.76 20.01 16.87
CA ALA A 187 30.61 19.33 17.85
C ALA A 187 29.85 18.31 18.71
N GLU A 188 28.62 18.63 19.11
CA GLU A 188 27.76 17.71 19.86
C GLU A 188 27.29 16.53 19.01
N LEU A 189 26.96 16.78 17.75
CA LEU A 189 26.61 15.74 16.79
C LEU A 189 27.78 14.76 16.58
N ASP A 190 28.99 15.28 16.42
CA ASP A 190 30.19 14.44 16.23
C ASP A 190 30.51 13.62 17.49
N ALA A 191 30.31 14.18 18.70
CA ALA A 191 30.41 13.45 19.95
C ALA A 191 29.36 12.33 20.08
N LEU A 192 28.12 12.57 19.65
CA LEU A 192 27.07 11.55 19.62
C LEU A 192 27.37 10.43 18.62
N ARG A 193 27.88 10.78 17.43
CA ARG A 193 28.30 9.81 16.40
C ARG A 193 29.43 8.92 16.90
N ALA A 194 30.44 9.50 17.55
CA ALA A 194 31.55 8.76 18.14
C ALA A 194 31.09 7.75 19.20
N ARG A 195 30.04 8.07 19.97
CA ARG A 195 29.45 7.14 20.96
C ARG A 195 28.56 6.07 20.32
N ALA A 196 27.83 6.40 19.27
CA ALA A 196 26.86 5.52 18.64
C ALA A 196 27.48 4.53 17.62
N GLY A 197 28.72 4.75 17.19
CA GLY A 197 29.40 3.89 16.20
C GLY A 197 28.74 3.87 14.82
N GLY A 198 27.90 4.88 14.52
CA GLY A 198 27.16 4.97 13.25
C GLY A 198 27.98 5.62 12.13
N PRO A 199 27.69 5.30 10.86
CA PRO A 199 28.37 5.92 9.72
C PRO A 199 28.18 7.44 9.71
N VAL A 200 29.27 8.18 9.55
CA VAL A 200 29.26 9.63 9.43
C VAL A 200 28.81 9.99 8.02
N VAL A 201 27.55 10.38 7.87
CA VAL A 201 27.05 10.97 6.62
C VAL A 201 27.46 12.44 6.60
N GLU A 202 28.62 12.73 5.98
CA GLU A 202 29.13 14.09 5.79
C GLU A 202 28.43 14.82 4.64
N ASP A 203 28.01 14.07 3.60
CA ASP A 203 27.33 14.61 2.43
C ASP A 203 25.84 14.20 2.46
N LEU A 204 25.01 15.11 2.98
CA LEU A 204 23.55 14.98 2.99
C LEU A 204 22.95 14.80 1.58
N GLY A 205 23.66 15.25 0.54
CA GLY A 205 23.20 15.19 -0.86
C GLY A 205 23.37 13.83 -1.54
N ARG A 206 24.14 12.89 -0.97
CA ARG A 206 24.50 11.63 -1.66
C ARG A 206 23.66 10.41 -1.33
N LEU A 207 22.85 10.44 -0.28
CA LEU A 207 21.96 9.32 0.04
C LEU A 207 20.64 9.51 -0.72
N SER A 208 20.58 8.97 -1.93
CA SER A 208 19.35 8.87 -2.69
C SER A 208 18.37 7.96 -1.95
N LEU A 209 17.25 8.52 -1.48
CA LEU A 209 16.17 7.77 -0.84
C LEU A 209 14.96 7.70 -1.79
N PRO A 210 15.04 6.87 -2.85
CA PRO A 210 14.13 6.92 -3.98
C PRO A 210 12.67 6.69 -3.57
N LEU A 211 12.42 5.90 -2.52
CA LEU A 211 11.08 5.59 -2.05
C LEU A 211 10.30 6.82 -1.56
N PHE A 212 10.99 7.85 -1.04
CA PHE A 212 10.33 9.06 -0.52
C PHE A 212 10.20 10.18 -1.55
N SER A 213 10.94 10.10 -2.67
CA SER A 213 10.84 11.05 -3.78
C SER A 213 9.76 10.70 -4.80
N ILE A 214 9.34 9.43 -4.87
CA ILE A 214 8.33 8.96 -5.82
C ILE A 214 6.93 9.47 -5.46
N GLN A 215 6.18 9.92 -6.47
CA GLN A 215 4.75 10.20 -6.36
C GLN A 215 3.95 8.94 -6.69
N TYR A 216 3.45 8.24 -5.67
CA TYR A 216 2.62 7.06 -5.84
C TYR A 216 1.18 7.45 -6.19
N THR A 217 0.57 6.67 -7.09
CA THR A 217 -0.88 6.73 -7.30
C THR A 217 -1.58 6.10 -6.10
N GLU A 218 -1.12 4.93 -5.70
CA GLU A 218 -1.63 4.25 -4.51
C GLU A 218 -0.51 3.45 -3.82
N VAL A 219 -0.57 3.46 -2.50
CA VAL A 219 0.31 2.72 -1.61
C VAL A 219 -0.53 1.68 -0.86
N ILE A 220 -0.15 0.42 -0.99
CA ILE A 220 -0.80 -0.71 -0.34
C ILE A 220 0.13 -1.25 0.74
N ILE A 221 -0.37 -1.44 1.95
CA ILE A 221 0.33 -2.16 3.02
C ILE A 221 -0.37 -3.46 3.32
N ASP A 222 0.36 -4.57 3.21
CA ASP A 222 -0.05 -5.88 3.67
C ASP A 222 0.39 -6.11 5.12
N GLU A 223 -0.40 -6.88 5.86
CA GLU A 223 -0.27 -7.06 7.31
C GLU A 223 -0.26 -5.72 8.07
N ALA A 224 -1.26 -4.88 7.79
CA ALA A 224 -1.39 -3.51 8.30
C ALA A 224 -1.40 -3.38 9.83
N GLN A 225 -1.61 -4.47 10.59
CA GLN A 225 -1.40 -4.47 12.04
C GLN A 225 0.03 -4.06 12.43
N ALA A 226 1.01 -4.17 11.53
CA ALA A 226 2.38 -3.71 11.72
C ALA A 226 2.48 -2.19 11.96
N ILE A 227 1.47 -1.41 11.53
CA ILE A 227 1.42 0.06 11.72
C ILE A 227 0.35 0.50 12.73
N LYS A 228 -0.13 -0.41 13.58
CA LYS A 228 -1.17 -0.10 14.57
C LYS A 228 -0.74 1.00 15.56
N ASN A 229 0.52 0.97 15.98
CA ASN A 229 1.10 2.04 16.80
C ASN A 229 1.68 3.12 15.87
N ASP A 230 1.07 4.30 15.93
CA ASP A 230 1.38 5.44 15.06
C ASP A 230 2.72 6.11 15.40
N GLU A 231 3.29 5.87 16.57
CA GLU A 231 4.62 6.37 16.98
C GLU A 231 5.77 5.58 16.36
N THR A 232 5.49 4.37 15.86
CA THR A 232 6.52 3.49 15.29
C THR A 232 7.17 4.11 14.05
N ILE A 233 8.44 3.78 13.84
CA ILE A 233 9.23 4.21 12.67
C ILE A 233 8.52 3.81 11.38
N LEU A 234 7.99 2.59 11.31
CA LEU A 234 7.25 2.10 10.15
C LEU A 234 5.97 2.92 9.89
N ALA A 235 5.16 3.19 10.91
CA ALA A 235 3.95 3.99 10.74
C ALA A 235 4.27 5.42 10.30
N ARG A 236 5.32 6.03 10.86
CA ARG A 236 5.81 7.35 10.45
C ARG A 236 6.33 7.34 9.01
N ALA A 237 7.06 6.30 8.62
CA ALA A 237 7.54 6.11 7.26
C ALA A 237 6.38 6.03 6.25
N MET A 238 5.39 5.18 6.53
CA MET A 238 4.19 5.02 5.69
C MET A 238 3.40 6.32 5.52
N ARG A 239 3.32 7.16 6.57
CA ARG A 239 2.67 8.49 6.48
C ARG A 239 3.46 9.47 5.62
N SER A 240 4.79 9.36 5.62
CA SER A 240 5.70 10.26 4.92
C SER A 240 5.75 10.02 3.40
N LEU A 241 5.26 8.87 2.92
CA LEU A 241 5.18 8.57 1.50
C LEU A 241 4.20 9.51 0.78
N ARG A 242 4.61 10.01 -0.39
CA ARG A 242 3.79 10.87 -1.26
C ARG A 242 2.85 10.00 -2.09
N THR A 243 1.56 9.97 -1.74
CA THR A 243 0.58 9.12 -2.42
C THR A 243 -0.79 9.78 -2.52
N THR A 244 -1.53 9.43 -3.57
CA THR A 244 -2.91 9.89 -3.79
C THR A 244 -3.92 9.02 -3.01
N ALA A 245 -3.65 7.73 -2.84
CA ALA A 245 -4.49 6.81 -2.09
C ALA A 245 -3.68 5.84 -1.20
N ARG A 246 -4.30 5.35 -0.12
CA ARG A 246 -3.69 4.38 0.80
C ARG A 246 -4.60 3.20 1.07
N VAL A 247 -4.08 1.99 0.93
CA VAL A 247 -4.83 0.75 1.14
C VAL A 247 -4.14 -0.08 2.20
N ALA A 248 -4.90 -0.51 3.20
CA ALA A 248 -4.41 -1.37 4.28
C ALA A 248 -5.08 -2.75 4.17
N ILE A 249 -4.28 -3.79 4.08
CA ILE A 249 -4.73 -5.18 4.03
C ILE A 249 -4.33 -5.82 5.35
N THR A 250 -5.26 -6.52 6.00
CA THR A 250 -4.99 -7.26 7.22
C THR A 250 -5.84 -8.52 7.29
N GLY A 251 -5.27 -9.61 7.81
CA GLY A 251 -6.01 -10.82 8.15
C GLY A 251 -6.65 -10.77 9.54
N ILE A 252 -6.36 -9.74 10.35
CA ILE A 252 -6.75 -9.62 11.76
C ILE A 252 -7.35 -8.24 12.01
N PRO A 253 -8.52 -8.10 12.67
CA PRO A 253 -9.07 -6.80 12.99
C PRO A 253 -8.09 -5.97 13.84
N MET A 254 -7.77 -4.75 13.40
CA MET A 254 -6.81 -3.86 14.09
C MET A 254 -7.29 -3.41 15.49
N HIS A 255 -8.60 -3.54 15.77
CA HIS A 255 -9.20 -3.34 17.10
C HIS A 255 -9.59 -4.69 17.73
N ARG A 256 -8.90 -5.12 18.79
CA ARG A 256 -9.54 -5.90 19.85
C ARG A 256 -9.98 -4.92 20.92
N SER A 257 -11.23 -4.47 20.85
CA SER A 257 -12.01 -3.99 22.00
C SER A 257 -13.41 -3.57 21.54
N CYS A 258 -14.34 -4.52 21.59
CA CYS A 258 -15.66 -4.23 22.16
C CYS A 258 -15.95 -5.43 23.06
N PRO A 259 -16.04 -5.28 24.40
CA PRO A 259 -16.63 -6.33 25.20
C PRO A 259 -18.04 -6.54 24.64
N GLU A 260 -18.35 -7.77 24.27
CA GLU A 260 -19.73 -8.18 24.06
C GLU A 260 -20.52 -7.70 25.27
N ARG A 261 -21.53 -6.87 25.02
CA ARG A 261 -22.55 -6.63 26.03
C ARG A 261 -23.22 -7.97 26.24
N SER A 262 -22.87 -8.63 27.34
CA SER A 262 -23.65 -9.68 27.96
C SER A 262 -25.06 -9.12 28.19
N HIS A 263 -26.01 -9.63 27.42
CA HIS A 263 -27.41 -9.64 27.81
C HIS A 263 -27.64 -10.71 28.87
#